data_AF-A0A284VRC8-F1
#
_entry.id   AF-A0A284VRC8-F1
#
_cell.length_a   1.000
_cell.length_b   1.000
_cell.length_c   1.000
_cell.angle_alpha   90.00
_cell.angle_beta   90.00
_cell.angle_gamma   90.00
#
_symmetry.space_group_name_H-M   'P 1'
#
loop_
_entity.id
_entity.type
_entity.pdbx_description
1 polymer ?
#
loop_
_entity_poly.entity_id
_entity_poly.type
_entity_poly.pdbx_seq_one_letter_code
_entity_poly.pdbx_strand_id
1 'polypeptide(L)'
;MTENIHILYITAFITFGIGDGVTAAYMMSLLGAGIEANPAASYLFTTYGFNGIVFAKMWLTFVLLFAVFVLQLKSSTNMYWTMNGFLVALTSGGLMAVNANLTAVAGQIPQAPDEIIFIYMFLVLILTEAGSFADDHTVAAS
;
A
#
# COMPACT_ATOMS: atom_id res chain seq x y z
N MET A 1 -12.62 21.00 3.33
CA MET A 1 -11.47 20.33 2.64
C MET A 1 -11.26 18.90 3.16
N THR A 2 -12.32 18.20 3.59
CA THR A 2 -12.26 16.86 4.22
C THR A 2 -12.56 15.72 3.24
N GLU A 3 -13.23 15.98 2.11
CA GLU A 3 -13.71 14.94 1.20
C GLU A 3 -12.58 14.19 0.48
N ASN A 4 -11.46 14.85 0.15
CA ASN A 4 -10.37 14.22 -0.61
C ASN A 4 -9.55 13.20 0.18
N ILE A 5 -9.48 13.33 1.51
CA ILE A 5 -8.77 12.37 2.37
C ILE A 5 -9.43 10.99 2.29
N HIS A 6 -10.75 10.96 2.40
CA HIS A 6 -11.50 9.71 2.45
C HIS A 6 -11.28 8.87 1.18
N ILE A 7 -11.13 9.54 0.03
CA ILE A 7 -10.81 8.87 -1.24
C ILE A 7 -9.43 8.21 -1.16
N LEU A 8 -8.41 8.87 -0.62
CA LEU A 8 -7.05 8.32 -0.54
C LEU A 8 -6.96 7.10 0.38
N TYR A 9 -7.67 7.10 1.51
CA TYR A 9 -7.78 5.91 2.37
C TYR A 9 -8.43 4.74 1.63
N ILE A 10 -9.52 5.01 0.91
CA ILE A 10 -10.24 3.98 0.16
C ILE A 10 -9.37 3.45 -0.99
N THR A 11 -8.72 4.32 -1.76
CA THR A 11 -7.86 3.89 -2.87
C THR A 11 -6.67 3.09 -2.37
N ALA A 12 -6.03 3.50 -1.27
CA ALA A 12 -4.95 2.74 -0.67
C ALA A 12 -5.41 1.36 -0.19
N PHE A 13 -6.61 1.27 0.42
CA PHE A 13 -7.18 -0.01 0.82
C PHE A 13 -7.49 -0.91 -0.38
N ILE A 14 -8.04 -0.34 -1.44
CA ILE A 14 -8.36 -1.07 -2.68
C ILE A 14 -7.08 -1.56 -3.36
N THR A 15 -6.03 -0.75 -3.50
CA THR A 15 -4.84 -1.15 -4.27
C THR A 15 -3.91 -2.03 -3.44
N PHE A 16 -3.48 -1.56 -2.26
CA PHE A 16 -2.50 -2.25 -1.44
C PHE A 16 -3.10 -3.42 -0.62
N GLY A 17 -4.38 -3.33 -0.26
CA GLY A 17 -5.09 -4.38 0.48
C GLY A 17 -5.73 -5.40 -0.44
N ILE A 18 -6.83 -5.01 -1.08
CA ILE A 18 -7.65 -5.94 -1.88
C ILE A 18 -6.91 -6.33 -3.17
N GLY A 19 -6.45 -5.37 -3.95
CA GLY A 19 -5.85 -5.59 -5.26
C GLY A 19 -4.63 -6.47 -5.16
N ASP A 20 -3.63 -6.05 -4.38
CA ASP A 20 -2.42 -6.83 -4.19
C ASP A 20 -2.73 -8.20 -3.56
N GLY A 21 -3.57 -8.26 -2.53
CA GLY A 21 -3.97 -9.53 -1.92
C GLY A 21 -4.63 -10.52 -2.88
N VAL A 22 -5.59 -10.06 -3.69
CA VAL A 22 -6.28 -10.89 -4.68
C VAL A 22 -5.34 -11.30 -5.81
N THR A 23 -4.54 -10.37 -6.34
CA THR A 23 -3.65 -10.65 -7.45
C THR A 23 -2.47 -11.55 -7.05
N ALA A 24 -1.91 -11.39 -5.85
CA ALA A 24 -0.89 -12.28 -5.30
C ALA A 24 -1.44 -13.69 -5.05
N ALA A 25 -2.62 -13.79 -4.43
CA ALA A 25 -3.30 -15.06 -4.22
C ALA A 25 -3.61 -15.76 -5.55
N TYR A 26 -4.08 -15.01 -6.55
CA TYR A 26 -4.36 -15.53 -7.89
C TYR A 26 -3.08 -16.01 -8.59
N MET A 27 -2.00 -15.23 -8.53
CA MET A 27 -0.70 -15.62 -9.05
C MET A 27 -0.21 -16.93 -8.43
N MET A 28 -0.25 -17.06 -7.10
CA MET A 28 0.15 -18.27 -6.39
C MET A 28 -0.77 -19.47 -6.70
N SER A 29 -2.06 -19.24 -6.94
CA SER A 29 -2.99 -20.30 -7.37
C SER A 29 -2.67 -20.87 -8.75
N LEU A 30 -2.14 -20.05 -9.67
CA LEU A 30 -1.83 -20.47 -11.03
C LEU A 30 -0.40 -21.00 -11.19
N LEU A 31 0.56 -20.32 -10.58
CA LEU A 31 1.99 -20.58 -10.78
C LEU A 31 2.63 -21.34 -9.60
N GLY A 32 1.86 -21.58 -8.54
CA GLY A 32 2.31 -22.21 -7.31
C GLY A 32 2.87 -21.21 -6.29
N ALA A 33 2.86 -21.59 -5.02
CA ALA A 33 3.27 -20.72 -3.92
C ALA A 33 4.76 -20.29 -3.97
N GLY A 34 5.61 -21.04 -4.68
CA GLY A 34 7.04 -20.76 -4.80
C GLY A 34 7.38 -19.57 -5.70
N ILE A 35 6.42 -19.05 -6.46
CA ILE A 35 6.63 -17.84 -7.28
C ILE A 35 6.65 -16.56 -6.42
N GLU A 36 6.03 -16.61 -5.25
CA GLU A 36 5.94 -15.49 -4.32
C GLU A 36 7.27 -15.31 -3.59
N ALA A 37 7.90 -14.15 -3.79
CA ALA A 37 9.19 -13.85 -3.19
C ALA A 37 9.10 -13.64 -1.66
N ASN A 38 7.93 -13.27 -1.15
CA ASN A 38 7.71 -13.08 0.28
C ASN A 38 7.46 -14.44 0.98
N PRO A 39 8.39 -14.92 1.84
CA PRO A 39 8.24 -16.22 2.50
C PRO A 39 7.01 -16.31 3.40
N ALA A 40 6.60 -15.20 4.02
CA ALA A 40 5.42 -15.16 4.88
C ALA A 40 4.13 -15.30 4.06
N ALA A 41 4.06 -14.65 2.89
CA ALA A 41 2.94 -14.82 1.97
C ALA A 41 2.89 -16.24 1.41
N SER A 42 4.02 -16.80 0.97
CA SER A 42 4.07 -18.19 0.50
C SER A 42 3.62 -19.20 1.59
N TYR A 43 4.05 -18.99 2.84
CA TYR A 43 3.61 -19.80 3.99
C TYR A 43 2.10 -19.67 4.27
N LEU A 44 1.57 -18.45 4.26
CA LEU A 44 0.14 -18.22 4.46
C LEU A 44 -0.70 -18.88 3.36
N PHE A 45 -0.21 -18.87 2.12
CA PHE A 45 -0.92 -19.47 0.99
C PHE A 45 -0.93 -21.00 1.10
N THR A 46 0.21 -21.61 1.44
CA THR A 46 0.29 -23.07 1.62
C THR A 46 -0.53 -23.56 2.82
N THR A 47 -0.69 -22.72 3.85
CA THR A 47 -1.44 -23.08 5.08
C THR A 47 -2.94 -22.81 4.96
N TYR A 48 -3.32 -21.66 4.41
CA TYR A 48 -4.71 -21.14 4.45
C TYR A 48 -5.30 -20.90 3.05
N GLY A 49 -4.54 -21.17 1.98
CA GLY A 49 -4.97 -21.02 0.60
C GLY A 49 -5.19 -19.56 0.17
N PHE A 50 -5.92 -19.42 -0.94
CA PHE A 50 -6.24 -18.13 -1.55
C PHE A 50 -6.85 -17.14 -0.56
N ASN A 51 -7.88 -17.58 0.18
CA ASN A 51 -8.60 -16.72 1.14
C ASN A 51 -7.69 -16.24 2.27
N GLY A 52 -6.75 -17.08 2.73
CA GLY A 52 -5.80 -16.70 3.77
C GLY A 52 -4.95 -15.49 3.39
N ILE A 53 -4.49 -15.43 2.14
CA ILE A 53 -3.70 -14.31 1.62
C ILE A 53 -4.53 -13.04 1.53
N VAL A 54 -5.72 -13.14 0.93
CA VAL A 54 -6.61 -11.98 0.77
C VAL A 54 -6.95 -11.38 2.13
N PHE A 55 -7.35 -12.21 3.10
CA PHE A 55 -7.66 -11.73 4.45
C PHE A 55 -6.44 -11.16 5.17
N ALA A 56 -5.28 -11.81 5.07
CA ALA A 56 -4.06 -11.31 5.71
C ALA A 56 -3.65 -9.94 5.15
N LYS A 57 -3.70 -9.75 3.83
CA LYS A 57 -3.41 -8.46 3.17
C LYS A 57 -4.42 -7.39 3.56
N MET A 58 -5.72 -7.67 3.45
CA MET A 58 -6.76 -6.73 3.86
C MET A 58 -6.60 -6.32 5.34
N TRP A 59 -6.31 -7.28 6.23
CA TRP A 59 -6.10 -6.99 7.65
C TRP A 59 -4.86 -6.13 7.89
N LEU A 60 -3.72 -6.46 7.27
CA LEU A 60 -2.49 -5.67 7.36
C LEU A 60 -2.73 -4.23 6.90
N THR A 61 -3.39 -4.05 5.75
CA THR A 61 -3.70 -2.72 5.22
C THR A 61 -4.66 -1.97 6.12
N PHE A 62 -5.67 -2.64 6.67
CA PHE A 62 -6.60 -2.03 7.62
C PHE A 62 -5.87 -1.52 8.87
N VAL A 63 -5.00 -2.33 9.47
CA VAL A 63 -4.21 -1.94 10.64
C VAL A 63 -3.30 -0.74 10.32
N LEU A 64 -2.66 -0.75 9.16
CA LEU A 64 -1.78 0.34 8.73
C LEU A 64 -2.57 1.64 8.52
N LEU A 65 -3.70 1.59 7.80
CA LEU A 65 -4.55 2.76 7.59
C LEU A 65 -5.15 3.26 8.91
N PHE A 66 -5.53 2.36 9.83
CA PHE A 66 -6.00 2.74 11.15
C PHE A 66 -4.91 3.47 11.95
N ALA A 67 -3.65 3.03 11.87
CA ALA A 67 -2.53 3.71 12.51
C ALA A 67 -2.35 5.14 11.97
N VAL A 68 -2.39 5.33 10.64
CA VAL A 68 -2.32 6.66 10.00
C VAL A 68 -3.46 7.55 10.48
N PHE A 69 -4.68 7.01 10.54
CA PHE A 69 -5.84 7.75 11.02
C PHE A 69 -5.68 8.19 12.49
N VAL A 70 -5.18 7.30 13.36
CA VAL A 70 -4.93 7.64 14.77
C VAL A 70 -3.84 8.70 14.91
N LEU A 71 -2.76 8.63 14.11
CA LEU A 71 -1.70 9.65 14.10
C LEU A 71 -2.26 11.01 13.69
N GLN A 72 -3.09 11.05 12.65
CA GLN A 72 -3.75 12.27 12.20
C GLN A 72 -4.66 12.87 13.27
N LEU A 73 -5.43 12.05 14.00
CA LEU A 73 -6.31 12.50 15.07
C LEU A 73 -5.56 13.02 16.31
N LYS A 74 -4.41 12.43 16.63
CA LYS A 74 -3.63 12.79 17.82
C LYS A 74 -2.65 13.94 17.60
N SER A 75 -2.40 14.31 16.36
CA SER A 75 -1.45 15.39 16.07
C SER A 75 -1.99 16.74 16.59
N SER A 76 -1.13 17.46 17.32
CA SER A 76 -1.38 18.85 17.71
C SER A 76 -1.11 19.84 16.57
N THR A 77 -0.47 19.40 15.49
CA THR A 77 -0.17 20.18 14.28
C THR A 77 -1.04 19.72 13.11
N ASN A 78 -1.31 20.61 12.16
CA ASN A 78 -1.95 20.23 10.90
C ASN A 78 -1.03 19.28 10.14
N MET A 79 -1.43 18.02 9.94
CA MET A 79 -0.65 16.99 9.23
C MET A 79 -1.37 16.53 7.95
N TYR A 80 -2.29 17.35 7.43
CA TYR A 80 -3.16 16.99 6.33
C TYR A 80 -2.38 16.54 5.09
N TRP A 81 -1.41 17.36 4.64
CA TRP A 81 -0.65 17.10 3.43
C TRP A 81 0.36 15.98 3.62
N THR A 82 0.97 15.89 4.80
CA THR A 82 1.87 14.80 5.19
C THR A 82 1.18 13.44 5.09
N MET A 83 -0.04 13.32 5.66
CA MET A 83 -0.80 12.06 5.60
C MET A 83 -1.25 11.72 4.18
N ASN A 84 -1.64 12.73 3.38
CA ASN A 84 -1.98 12.51 1.98
C ASN A 84 -0.77 12.02 1.17
N GLY A 85 0.42 12.58 1.42
CA GLY A 85 1.66 12.13 0.79
C GLY A 85 1.94 10.65 1.06
N PHE A 86 1.77 10.22 2.32
CA PHE A 86 1.88 8.81 2.69
C PHE A 86 0.84 7.92 1.99
N LEU A 87 -0.44 8.32 1.96
CA LEU A 87 -1.51 7.54 1.34
C LEU A 87 -1.34 7.42 -0.18
N VAL A 88 -0.83 8.47 -0.83
CA VAL A 88 -0.47 8.42 -2.26
C VAL A 88 0.69 7.46 -2.50
N ALA A 89 1.74 7.51 -1.67
CA ALA A 89 2.85 6.55 -1.75
C ALA A 89 2.37 5.10 -1.59
N LEU A 90 1.51 4.85 -0.60
CA LEU A 90 0.91 3.53 -0.35
C LEU A 90 0.04 3.06 -1.51
N THR A 91 -0.77 3.95 -2.08
CA THR A 91 -1.62 3.65 -3.24
C THR A 91 -0.75 3.23 -4.44
N SER A 92 0.30 4.00 -4.73
CA SER A 92 1.26 3.71 -5.80
C SER A 92 2.01 2.40 -5.57
N GLY A 93 2.45 2.14 -4.33
CA GLY A 93 3.04 0.86 -3.93
C GLY A 93 2.11 -0.33 -4.23
N GLY A 94 0.84 -0.21 -3.84
CA GLY A 94 -0.18 -1.22 -4.12
C GLY A 94 -0.40 -1.44 -5.62
N LEU A 95 -0.44 -0.37 -6.43
CA LEU A 95 -0.58 -0.48 -7.89
C LEU A 95 0.62 -1.19 -8.54
N MET A 96 1.84 -0.89 -8.11
CA MET A 96 3.03 -1.57 -8.60
C MET A 96 3.01 -3.06 -8.27
N ALA A 97 2.62 -3.42 -7.04
CA ALA A 97 2.49 -4.81 -6.62
C ALA A 97 1.41 -5.57 -7.42
N VAL A 98 0.22 -4.96 -7.59
CA VAL A 98 -0.84 -5.50 -8.45
C VAL A 98 -0.33 -5.74 -9.87
N ASN A 99 0.35 -4.75 -10.45
CA ASN A 99 0.87 -4.86 -11.80
C ASN A 99 1.91 -5.99 -11.90
N ALA A 100 2.85 -6.09 -10.95
CA ALA A 100 3.84 -7.15 -10.93
C ALA A 100 3.21 -8.54 -10.86
N ASN A 101 2.21 -8.74 -10.00
CA ASN A 101 1.48 -10.01 -9.90
C ASN A 101 0.79 -10.37 -11.23
N LEU A 102 0.13 -9.40 -11.87
CA LEU A 102 -0.56 -9.63 -13.15
C LEU A 102 0.41 -9.86 -14.31
N THR A 103 1.56 -9.17 -14.33
CA THR A 103 2.63 -9.37 -15.32
C THR A 103 3.22 -10.78 -15.19
N ALA A 104 3.43 -11.27 -13.96
CA ALA A 104 3.88 -12.64 -13.72
C ALA A 104 2.86 -13.67 -14.23
N VAL A 105 1.56 -13.46 -13.95
CA VAL A 105 0.48 -14.31 -14.47
C VAL A 105 0.42 -14.31 -15.99
N ALA A 106 0.71 -13.18 -16.64
CA ALA A 106 0.79 -13.08 -18.09
C ALA A 106 2.02 -13.78 -18.71
N GLY A 107 2.88 -14.41 -17.90
CA GLY A 107 4.11 -15.07 -18.35
C GLY A 107 5.21 -14.09 -18.77
N GLN A 108 5.09 -12.82 -18.37
CA GLN A 108 6.08 -11.78 -18.62
C GLN A 108 7.01 -11.62 -17.40
N ILE A 109 8.12 -10.91 -17.57
CA ILE A 109 9.04 -10.61 -16.46
C ILE A 109 8.43 -9.48 -15.63
N PRO A 110 7.98 -9.74 -14.39
CA PRO A 110 7.43 -8.71 -13.53
C PRO A 110 8.54 -7.82 -12.98
N GLN A 111 8.17 -6.63 -12.51
CA GLN A 111 9.07 -5.78 -11.73
C GLN A 111 9.53 -6.52 -10.47
N ALA A 112 10.81 -6.39 -10.12
CA ALA A 112 11.35 -7.13 -8.99
C ALA A 112 10.79 -6.57 -7.65
N PRO A 113 10.49 -7.42 -6.66
CA PRO A 113 9.88 -6.97 -5.40
C PRO A 113 10.72 -5.92 -4.64
N ASP A 114 12.04 -6.05 -4.68
CA ASP A 114 13.00 -5.11 -4.09
C ASP A 114 12.96 -3.74 -4.77
N GLU A 115 12.80 -3.69 -6.10
CA GLU A 115 12.60 -2.43 -6.84
C GLU A 115 11.30 -1.74 -6.41
N ILE A 116 10.21 -2.48 -6.25
CA ILE A 116 8.91 -1.93 -5.81
C ILE A 116 9.05 -1.36 -4.39
N ILE A 117 9.68 -2.11 -3.48
CA ILE A 117 9.91 -1.67 -2.10
C ILE A 117 10.77 -0.40 -2.08
N PHE A 118 11.84 -0.37 -2.88
CA PHE A 118 12.72 0.79 -2.96
C PHE A 118 11.98 2.04 -3.45
N ILE A 119 11.21 1.92 -4.54
CA ILE A 119 10.42 3.04 -5.07
C ILE A 119 9.35 3.47 -4.06
N TYR A 120 8.65 2.53 -3.41
CA TYR A 120 7.68 2.85 -2.37
C TYR A 120 8.32 3.66 -1.23
N MET A 121 9.46 3.20 -0.70
CA MET A 121 10.18 3.90 0.37
C MET A 121 10.61 5.30 -0.05
N PHE A 122 11.11 5.44 -1.29
CA PHE A 122 11.48 6.73 -1.85
C PHE A 122 10.28 7.68 -2.00
N LEU A 123 9.14 7.17 -2.47
CA LEU A 123 7.89 7.92 -2.59
C LEU A 123 7.38 8.35 -1.21
N VAL A 124 7.43 7.47 -0.20
CA VAL A 124 7.06 7.82 1.17
C VAL A 124 7.88 9.03 1.61
N LEU A 125 9.20 8.96 1.55
CA LEU A 125 10.07 10.05 1.98
C LEU A 125 9.76 11.36 1.25
N ILE A 126 9.74 11.35 -0.09
CA ILE A 126 9.53 12.59 -0.85
C ILE A 126 8.14 13.18 -0.60
N LEU A 127 7.09 12.36 -0.64
CA LEU A 127 5.73 12.86 -0.56
C LEU A 127 5.36 13.28 0.85
N THR A 128 5.88 12.61 1.89
CA THR A 128 5.68 13.05 3.27
C THR A 128 6.46 14.32 3.58
N GLU A 129 7.69 14.46 3.10
CA GLU A 129 8.48 15.69 3.29
C GLU A 129 7.86 16.88 2.55
N ALA A 130 7.45 16.69 1.30
CA ALA A 130 6.72 17.72 0.55
C ALA A 130 5.38 18.07 1.24
N GLY A 131 4.71 17.08 1.82
CA GLY A 131 3.50 17.26 2.61
C GLY A 131 3.76 18.08 3.88
N SER A 132 4.79 17.75 4.64
CA SER A 132 5.17 18.48 5.86
C SER A 132 5.50 19.93 5.56
N PHE A 133 6.24 20.18 4.47
CA PHE A 133 6.52 21.54 4.02
C PHE A 133 5.23 22.31 3.71
N ALA A 134 4.26 21.70 3.02
CA ALA A 134 2.99 22.34 2.71
C ALA A 134 2.13 22.57 3.97
N ASP A 135 2.14 21.63 4.91
CA ASP A 135 1.47 21.73 6.20
C ASP A 135 1.98 22.94 7.00
N ASP A 136 3.30 23.15 7.06
CA ASP A 136 3.90 24.29 7.78
C ASP A 136 3.56 25.65 7.14
N HIS A 137 3.47 25.71 5.81
CA HIS A 137 3.23 26.96 5.06
C HIS A 137 1.76 27.29 4.86
N THR A 138 0.85 26.34 5.06
CA THR A 138 -0.60 26.60 5.02
C THR A 138 -1.13 27.14 6.33
N VAL A 139 -0.45 26.88 7.45
CA VAL A 139 -0.80 27.45 8.78
C VAL A 139 -0.32 28.90 8.92
N ALA A 140 0.76 29.30 8.25
CA ALA A 140 1.29 30.66 8.29
C ALA A 140 0.45 31.70 7.51
N ALA A 141 -0.54 31.26 6.73
CA ALA A 141 -1.37 32.09 5.85
C ALA A 141 -2.79 32.36 6.40
N SER A 142 -3.10 31.91 7.62
CA SER A 142 -4.37 32.14 8.33
C SER A 142 -4.16 32.96 9.60
#